data_AF-A0A844I3P7-F1
#
_entry.id   AF-A0A844I3P7-F1
#
_cell.length_a   1.000
_cell.length_b   1.000
_cell.length_c   1.000
_cell.angle_alpha   90.00
_cell.angle_beta   90.00
_cell.angle_gamma   90.00
#
_symmetry.space_group_name_H-M   'P 1'
#
loop_
_entity.id
_entity.type
_entity.pdbx_description
1 polymer ?
#
loop_
_entity_poly.entity_id
_entity_poly.type
_entity_poly.pdbx_seq_one_letter_code
_entity_poly.pdbx_strand_id
1 'polypeptide(L)'
;MSHTLATIVLAAAGAVMVIAGLLFFRHPGWLLTWLKGTVVFGVILAGLYVLVIAVNLASYQSLVGMQTVATISTQRQAEQIWEVSLQGQNDIAAIRTLQGDQWQIDARIIRFTGPFRWLDIAPGYRLERLSGRYTSLEQERSAPRTAIGLSEDIWPDLWQLDQQYNLPFLEAVDGSMTFMPMRDEAVFEVKLSASGLVAVPVNDQARAAVQFWNQ
;
A
#
# COMPACT_ATOMS: atom_id res chain seq x y z
N MET A 1 10.70 44.16 -57.10
CA MET A 1 10.33 45.22 -56.12
C MET A 1 10.00 44.67 -54.71
N SER A 2 10.18 43.37 -54.43
CA SER A 2 9.84 42.75 -53.13
C SER A 2 10.96 42.80 -52.08
N HIS A 3 12.22 42.64 -52.49
CA HIS A 3 13.34 42.54 -51.54
C HIS A 3 13.70 43.87 -50.85
N THR A 4 13.56 45.01 -51.53
CA THR A 4 13.85 46.34 -50.97
C THR A 4 12.85 46.75 -49.89
N LEU A 5 11.57 46.39 -50.05
CA LEU A 5 10.54 46.61 -49.04
C LEU A 5 10.79 45.75 -47.80
N ALA A 6 11.13 44.47 -47.98
CA ALA A 6 11.46 43.58 -46.86
C ALA A 6 12.66 44.09 -46.05
N THR A 7 13.71 44.58 -46.70
CA THR A 7 14.89 45.15 -46.01
C THR A 7 14.55 46.42 -45.24
N ILE A 8 13.68 47.28 -45.77
CA ILE A 8 13.28 48.51 -45.09
C ILE A 8 12.41 48.18 -43.86
N VAL A 9 11.50 47.21 -43.98
CA VAL A 9 10.66 46.77 -42.85
C VAL A 9 11.50 46.14 -41.75
N LEU A 10 12.45 45.27 -42.10
CA LEU A 10 13.37 44.66 -41.13
C LEU A 10 14.28 45.71 -40.47
N ALA A 11 14.81 46.66 -41.23
CA ALA A 11 15.64 47.74 -40.69
C ALA A 11 14.83 48.66 -39.77
N ALA A 12 13.59 49.01 -40.14
CA ALA A 12 12.70 49.81 -39.32
C ALA A 12 12.30 49.08 -38.03
N ALA A 13 11.94 47.79 -38.13
CA ALA A 13 11.63 46.96 -36.96
C ALA A 13 12.83 46.82 -36.02
N GLY A 14 14.03 46.61 -36.57
CA GLY A 14 15.28 46.57 -35.81
C GLY A 14 15.58 47.91 -35.12
N ALA A 15 15.43 49.03 -35.82
CA ALA A 15 15.61 50.36 -35.24
C ALA A 15 14.61 50.64 -34.11
N VAL A 16 13.34 50.26 -34.27
CA VAL A 16 12.31 50.38 -33.23
C VAL A 16 12.65 49.51 -32.02
N MET A 17 13.12 48.28 -32.22
CA MET A 17 13.54 47.40 -31.11
C MET A 17 14.75 47.98 -30.35
N VAL A 18 15.73 48.55 -31.06
CA VAL A 18 16.91 49.17 -30.44
C VAL A 18 16.52 50.44 -29.68
N ILE A 19 15.68 51.30 -30.26
CA ILE A 19 15.20 52.52 -29.58
C ILE A 19 14.34 52.15 -28.37
N ALA A 20 13.46 51.16 -28.49
CA ALA A 20 12.68 50.66 -27.36
C ALA A 20 13.59 50.10 -26.26
N GLY A 21 14.61 49.32 -26.60
CA GLY A 21 15.60 48.79 -25.66
C GLY A 21 16.42 49.88 -24.95
N LEU A 22 16.83 50.93 -25.68
CA LEU A 22 17.57 52.07 -25.12
C LEU A 22 16.70 52.97 -24.23
N LEU A 23 15.44 53.21 -24.62
CA LEU A 23 14.47 53.94 -23.79
C LEU A 23 14.12 53.15 -22.53
N PHE A 24 14.03 51.83 -22.64
CA PHE A 24 13.81 50.91 -21.53
C PHE A 24 14.95 50.91 -20.50
N PHE A 25 16.20 51.06 -20.96
CA PHE A 25 17.38 51.14 -20.07
C PHE A 25 17.50 52.49 -19.31
N ARG A 26 16.72 53.51 -19.69
CA ARG A 26 16.74 54.84 -19.06
C ARG A 26 16.01 54.90 -17.71
N HIS A 27 15.19 53.91 -17.38
CA HIS A 27 14.44 53.84 -16.12
C HIS A 27 14.74 52.53 -15.35
N PRO A 28 15.88 52.46 -14.61
CA PRO A 28 16.31 51.24 -13.90
C PRO A 28 15.33 50.75 -12.82
N GLY A 29 14.37 51.59 -12.40
CA GLY A 29 13.32 51.24 -11.44
C GLY A 29 12.27 50.26 -11.98
N TRP A 30 12.06 50.17 -13.30
CA TRP A 30 11.06 49.26 -13.88
C TRP A 30 11.51 47.80 -13.79
N LEU A 31 12.79 47.51 -14.05
CA LEU A 31 13.34 46.14 -13.96
C LEU A 31 13.35 45.63 -12.52
N LEU A 32 13.70 46.50 -11.55
CA LEU A 32 13.60 46.19 -10.12
C LEU A 32 12.14 45.99 -9.67
N THR A 33 11.20 46.80 -10.18
CA THR A 33 9.76 46.64 -9.90
C THR A 33 9.20 45.36 -10.54
N TRP A 34 9.63 45.03 -11.75
CA TRP A 34 9.27 43.79 -12.45
C TRP A 34 9.83 42.56 -11.71
N LEU A 35 11.11 42.59 -11.31
CA LEU A 35 11.74 41.51 -10.54
C LEU A 35 11.06 41.31 -9.19
N LYS A 36 10.72 42.40 -8.48
CA LYS A 36 9.91 42.34 -7.25
C LYS A 36 8.54 41.71 -7.51
N GLY A 37 7.87 42.09 -8.60
CA GLY A 37 6.59 41.51 -9.00
C GLY A 37 6.69 40.01 -9.29
N THR A 38 7.72 39.58 -10.02
CA THR A 38 7.97 38.17 -10.32
C THR A 38 8.28 37.35 -9.06
N VAL A 39 9.05 37.91 -8.13
CA VAL A 39 9.33 37.26 -6.84
C VAL A 39 8.05 37.12 -6.02
N VAL A 40 7.24 38.18 -5.90
CA VAL A 40 5.96 38.13 -5.19
C VAL A 40 5.01 37.11 -5.82
N PHE A 41 4.91 37.10 -7.15
CA PHE A 41 4.11 36.13 -7.88
C PHE A 41 4.61 34.69 -7.67
N GLY A 42 5.93 34.49 -7.66
CA GLY A 42 6.56 33.19 -7.36
C GLY A 42 6.24 32.70 -5.95
N VAL A 43 6.28 33.59 -4.95
CA VAL A 43 5.90 33.25 -3.56
C VAL A 43 4.43 32.90 -3.45
N ILE A 44 3.55 33.61 -4.16
CA ILE A 44 2.10 33.29 -4.20
C ILE A 44 1.88 31.90 -4.80
N LEU A 45 2.52 31.59 -5.94
CA LEU A 45 2.40 30.27 -6.56
C LEU A 45 2.96 29.15 -5.67
N ALA A 46 4.09 29.37 -5.00
CA ALA A 46 4.65 28.43 -4.05
C ALA A 46 3.70 28.20 -2.86
N GLY A 47 3.10 29.26 -2.33
CA GLY A 47 2.09 29.17 -1.27
C GLY A 47 0.85 28.40 -1.70
N LEU A 48 0.37 28.63 -2.93
CA LEU A 48 -0.77 27.91 -3.50
C LEU A 48 -0.44 26.42 -3.71
N TYR A 49 0.77 26.10 -4.16
CA TYR A 49 1.26 24.73 -4.30
C TYR A 49 1.35 24.02 -2.95
N VAL A 50 1.89 24.68 -1.92
CA VAL A 50 1.93 24.14 -0.55
C VAL A 50 0.51 23.94 0.00
N LEU A 51 -0.43 24.83 -0.29
CA LEU A 51 -1.84 24.67 0.10
C LEU A 51 -2.47 23.45 -0.57
N VAL A 52 -2.22 23.24 -1.86
CA VAL A 52 -2.67 22.04 -2.59
C VAL A 52 -2.08 20.77 -1.96
N ILE A 53 -0.78 20.76 -1.64
CA ILE A 53 -0.15 19.65 -0.92
C ILE A 53 -0.78 19.47 0.46
N ALA A 54 -1.04 20.53 1.21
CA ALA A 54 -1.60 20.44 2.56
C ALA A 54 -3.03 19.88 2.54
N VAL A 55 -3.88 20.34 1.61
CA VAL A 55 -5.24 19.79 1.42
C VAL A 55 -5.17 18.33 0.95
N ASN A 56 -4.25 18.03 0.03
CA ASN A 56 -4.02 16.67 -0.42
C ASN A 56 -3.59 15.80 0.76
N LEU A 57 -2.58 16.20 1.54
CA LEU A 57 -2.07 15.49 2.70
C LEU A 57 -3.11 15.34 3.82
N ALA A 58 -3.95 16.36 4.06
CA ALA A 58 -5.06 16.32 5.00
C ALA A 58 -6.17 15.33 4.58
N SER A 59 -6.23 14.96 3.30
CA SER A 59 -7.14 13.91 2.81
C SER A 59 -6.59 12.50 3.02
N TYR A 60 -5.29 12.34 3.35
CA TYR A 60 -4.73 11.05 3.72
C TYR A 60 -4.99 10.78 5.19
N GLN A 61 -5.68 9.69 5.48
CA GLN A 61 -5.76 9.17 6.83
C GLN A 61 -4.45 8.44 7.16
N SER A 62 -3.90 8.72 8.34
CA SER A 62 -2.77 7.94 8.86
C SER A 62 -3.25 6.52 9.15
N LEU A 63 -2.57 5.49 8.65
CA LEU A 63 -2.83 4.08 8.99
C LEU A 63 -2.36 3.78 10.43
N VAL A 64 -2.89 4.53 11.41
CA VAL A 64 -2.75 4.23 12.83
C VAL A 64 -3.90 3.32 13.18
N GLY A 65 -3.66 2.02 13.03
CA GLY A 65 -4.60 0.97 13.41
C GLY A 65 -4.64 -0.15 12.40
N MET A 66 -3.54 -0.92 12.28
CA MET A 66 -3.67 -2.26 11.72
C MET A 66 -4.60 -3.04 12.67
N GLN A 67 -5.81 -3.34 12.23
CA GLN A 67 -6.78 -4.07 13.06
C GLN A 67 -6.28 -5.50 13.25
N THR A 68 -6.16 -5.93 14.51
CA THR A 68 -5.86 -7.34 14.80
C THR A 68 -7.05 -8.19 14.39
N VAL A 69 -6.82 -9.08 13.43
CA VAL A 69 -7.83 -10.00 12.88
C VAL A 69 -7.83 -11.31 13.64
N ALA A 70 -6.64 -11.82 13.96
CA ALA A 70 -6.49 -13.05 14.72
C ALA A 70 -5.18 -13.05 15.50
N THR A 71 -5.14 -13.83 16.57
CA THR A 71 -3.92 -14.16 17.31
C THR A 71 -3.61 -15.62 17.10
N ILE A 72 -2.35 -15.90 16.79
CA ILE A 72 -1.83 -17.24 16.53
C ILE A 72 -0.79 -17.57 17.58
N SER A 73 -0.99 -18.67 18.31
CA SER A 73 0.04 -19.24 19.16
C SER A 73 0.46 -20.60 18.62
N THR A 74 1.75 -20.86 18.66
CA THR A 74 2.34 -22.13 18.20
C THR A 74 3.00 -22.84 19.37
N GLN A 75 2.71 -24.12 19.51
CA GLN A 75 3.30 -24.99 20.52
C GLN A 75 3.84 -26.26 19.86
N ARG A 76 5.04 -26.69 20.25
CA ARG A 76 5.66 -27.89 19.69
C ARG A 76 5.03 -29.13 20.28
N GLN A 77 4.48 -30.01 19.44
CA GLN A 77 4.08 -31.35 19.87
C GLN A 77 5.14 -32.41 19.55
N ALA A 78 5.74 -32.34 18.36
CA ALA A 78 6.82 -33.22 17.95
C ALA A 78 7.76 -32.51 16.96
N GLU A 79 8.72 -33.24 16.39
CA GLU A 79 9.59 -32.72 15.34
C GLU A 79 8.76 -32.34 14.10
N GLN A 80 8.79 -31.06 13.72
CA GLN A 80 8.00 -30.50 12.60
C GLN A 80 6.48 -30.70 12.71
N ILE A 81 5.96 -31.00 13.90
CA ILE A 81 4.52 -31.10 14.19
C ILE A 81 4.18 -30.12 15.30
N TRP A 82 3.28 -29.20 14.98
CA TRP A 82 2.95 -28.06 15.81
C TRP A 82 1.46 -28.01 16.07
N GLU A 83 1.10 -27.73 17.32
CA GLU A 83 -0.24 -27.31 17.66
C GLU A 83 -0.32 -25.79 17.47
N VAL A 84 -1.29 -25.36 16.67
CA VAL A 84 -1.53 -23.96 16.38
C VAL A 84 -2.93 -23.60 16.86
N SER A 85 -2.99 -22.67 17.81
CA SER A 85 -4.26 -22.10 18.27
C SER A 85 -4.50 -20.80 17.54
N LEU A 86 -5.62 -20.74 16.81
CA LEU A 86 -6.09 -19.54 16.13
C LEU A 86 -7.25 -18.95 16.92
N GLN A 87 -7.07 -17.74 17.44
CA GLN A 87 -8.12 -16.99 18.12
C GLN A 87 -8.50 -15.76 17.30
N GLY A 88 -9.71 -15.77 16.73
CA GLY A 88 -10.30 -14.59 16.09
C GLY A 88 -10.77 -13.57 17.12
N GLN A 89 -11.10 -12.35 16.67
CA GLN A 89 -11.50 -11.26 17.57
C GLN A 89 -12.74 -11.59 18.44
N ASN A 90 -13.68 -12.39 17.93
CA ASN A 90 -14.91 -12.80 18.63
C ASN A 90 -15.16 -14.33 18.58
N ASP A 91 -14.22 -15.12 18.10
CA ASP A 91 -14.39 -16.56 17.90
C ASP A 91 -13.73 -17.39 19.02
N ILE A 92 -14.25 -18.60 19.21
CA ILE A 92 -13.64 -19.60 20.08
C ILE A 92 -12.28 -19.99 19.48
N ALA A 93 -11.25 -20.09 20.32
CA ALA A 93 -9.92 -20.51 19.91
C ALA A 93 -9.98 -21.88 19.21
N ALA A 94 -9.65 -21.90 17.92
CA ALA A 94 -9.60 -23.10 17.11
C ALA A 94 -8.20 -23.70 17.19
N ILE A 95 -8.08 -24.83 17.89
CA ILE A 95 -6.83 -25.59 17.97
C ILE A 95 -6.74 -26.49 16.73
N ARG A 96 -5.61 -26.42 16.03
CA ARG A 96 -5.34 -27.21 14.82
C ARG A 96 -3.90 -27.71 14.83
N THR A 97 -3.67 -28.91 14.32
CA THR A 97 -2.30 -29.43 14.14
C THR A 97 -1.80 -29.04 12.76
N LEU A 98 -0.62 -28.44 12.67
CA LEU A 98 0.08 -28.14 11.42
C LEU A 98 1.41 -28.88 11.39
N GLN A 99 1.82 -29.29 10.19
CA GLN A 99 3.13 -29.86 9.94
C GLN A 99 3.99 -28.90 9.10
N GLY A 100 5.26 -28.78 9.46
CA GLY A 100 6.23 -27.91 8.78
C GLY A 100 7.15 -27.16 9.74
N ASP A 101 7.93 -26.26 9.16
CA ASP A 101 8.82 -25.34 9.88
C ASP A 101 8.26 -23.92 9.90
N GLN A 102 7.32 -23.62 9.00
CA GLN A 102 6.75 -22.29 8.79
C GLN A 102 5.23 -22.37 8.67
N TRP A 103 4.55 -21.30 9.07
CA TRP A 103 3.11 -21.15 8.90
C TRP A 103 2.78 -19.92 8.05
N GLN A 104 1.67 -20.01 7.32
CA GLN A 104 1.10 -18.92 6.53
C GLN A 104 -0.41 -18.91 6.68
N ILE A 105 -0.99 -17.70 6.76
CA ILE A 105 -2.44 -17.50 6.71
C ILE A 105 -2.80 -16.65 5.50
N ASP A 106 -3.82 -17.10 4.77
CA ASP A 106 -4.37 -16.43 3.60
C ASP A 106 -5.74 -15.84 3.96
N ALA A 107 -6.03 -14.66 3.43
CA ALA A 107 -7.35 -14.03 3.52
C ALA A 107 -7.83 -13.50 2.17
N ARG A 108 -9.14 -13.48 1.99
CA ARG A 108 -9.81 -12.72 0.93
C ARG A 108 -10.27 -11.39 1.49
N ILE A 109 -9.96 -10.32 0.76
CA ILE A 109 -10.37 -8.97 1.09
C ILE A 109 -11.25 -8.46 -0.04
N ILE A 110 -12.37 -7.85 0.31
CA ILE A 110 -13.29 -7.22 -0.62
C ILE A 110 -13.37 -5.74 -0.28
N ARG A 111 -13.13 -4.90 -1.29
CA ARG A 111 -13.26 -3.44 -1.16
C ARG A 111 -14.26 -2.92 -2.18
N PHE A 112 -15.10 -1.98 -1.75
CA PHE A 112 -15.98 -1.27 -2.67
C PHE A 112 -15.22 -0.12 -3.33
N THR A 113 -15.28 -0.06 -4.66
CA THR A 113 -14.55 0.91 -5.47
C THR A 113 -15.51 1.72 -6.35
N GLY A 114 -14.95 2.70 -7.07
CA GLY A 114 -15.70 3.53 -8.01
C GLY A 114 -16.86 4.29 -7.35
N PRO A 115 -18.08 4.21 -7.90
CA PRO A 115 -19.23 4.97 -7.44
C PRO A 115 -19.82 4.44 -6.14
N PHE A 116 -19.20 3.54 -5.39
CA PHE A 116 -19.66 3.15 -4.04
C PHE A 116 -18.69 3.57 -2.94
N ARG A 117 -17.54 4.16 -3.30
CA ARG A 117 -16.55 4.67 -2.34
C ARG A 117 -17.12 5.78 -1.43
N TRP A 118 -18.13 6.52 -1.91
CA TRP A 118 -18.78 7.57 -1.12
C TRP A 118 -19.72 7.05 -0.03
N LEU A 119 -20.05 5.76 -0.03
CA LEU A 119 -20.90 5.14 0.99
C LEU A 119 -20.15 4.77 2.27
N ASP A 120 -18.83 5.03 2.33
CA ASP A 120 -17.96 4.74 3.47
C ASP A 120 -18.12 3.31 4.02
N ILE A 121 -18.37 2.36 3.12
CA ILE A 121 -18.54 0.95 3.48
C ILE A 121 -17.16 0.39 3.84
N ALA A 122 -17.01 -0.05 5.09
CA ALA A 122 -15.79 -0.69 5.56
C ALA A 122 -15.45 -1.92 4.70
N PRO A 123 -14.17 -2.15 4.39
CA PRO A 123 -13.75 -3.31 3.62
C PRO A 123 -14.09 -4.61 4.37
N GLY A 124 -14.61 -5.58 3.63
CA GLY A 124 -14.86 -6.92 4.16
C GLY A 124 -13.59 -7.76 4.09
N TYR A 125 -13.35 -8.58 5.10
CA TYR A 125 -12.26 -9.56 5.08
C TYR A 125 -12.76 -10.92 5.58
N ARG A 126 -12.13 -11.99 5.10
CA ARG A 126 -12.37 -13.35 5.57
C ARG A 126 -11.07 -14.14 5.53
N LEU A 127 -10.76 -14.86 6.60
CA LEU A 127 -9.64 -15.80 6.65
C LEU A 127 -10.02 -17.06 5.87
N GLU A 128 -9.18 -17.47 4.93
CA GLU A 128 -9.48 -18.57 4.02
C GLU A 128 -8.76 -19.85 4.42
N ARG A 129 -7.46 -19.75 4.71
CA ARG A 129 -6.62 -20.93 4.84
C ARG A 129 -5.44 -20.68 5.74
N LEU A 130 -5.19 -21.64 6.63
CA LEU A 130 -3.96 -21.74 7.42
C LEU A 130 -3.16 -22.93 6.90
N SER A 131 -1.90 -22.70 6.54
CA SER A 131 -1.03 -23.74 5.98
C SER A 131 0.33 -23.78 6.65
N GLY A 132 0.90 -24.98 6.70
CA GLY A 132 2.27 -25.24 7.10
C GLY A 132 3.16 -25.49 5.88
N ARG A 133 4.43 -25.09 5.97
CA ARG A 133 5.43 -25.26 4.92
C ARG A 133 6.76 -25.74 5.50
N TYR A 134 7.44 -26.62 4.79
CA TYR A 134 8.79 -27.06 5.10
C TYR A 134 9.83 -26.16 4.41
N THR A 135 10.96 -25.96 5.09
CA THR A 135 12.06 -25.13 4.56
C THR A 135 12.84 -25.88 3.48
N SER A 136 13.03 -27.20 3.65
CA SER A 136 13.70 -28.06 2.66
C SER A 136 12.78 -28.34 1.48
N LEU A 137 13.31 -28.17 0.26
CA LEU A 137 12.59 -28.47 -0.98
C LEU A 137 12.33 -29.96 -1.16
N GLU A 138 13.23 -30.81 -0.68
CA GLU A 138 13.08 -32.26 -0.68
C GLU A 138 11.90 -32.66 0.22
N GLN A 139 11.88 -32.15 1.45
CA GLN A 139 10.78 -32.37 2.38
C GLN A 139 9.47 -31.82 1.85
N GLU A 140 9.45 -30.60 1.31
CA GLU A 140 8.24 -29.98 0.76
C GLU A 140 7.63 -30.79 -0.42
N ARG A 141 8.42 -31.64 -1.08
CA ARG A 141 7.94 -32.54 -2.16
C ARG A 141 7.46 -33.89 -1.66
N SER A 142 8.13 -34.49 -0.66
CA SER A 142 7.84 -35.85 -0.21
C SER A 142 7.06 -35.94 1.10
N ALA A 143 7.14 -34.92 1.95
CA ALA A 143 6.52 -34.91 3.26
C ALA A 143 5.04 -34.51 3.18
N PRO A 144 4.22 -34.91 4.17
CA PRO A 144 2.81 -34.55 4.19
C PRO A 144 2.66 -33.05 4.44
N ARG A 145 1.89 -32.37 3.58
CA ARG A 145 1.55 -30.95 3.75
C ARG A 145 0.26 -30.79 4.53
N THR A 146 0.19 -29.79 5.40
CA THR A 146 -1.05 -29.44 6.11
C THR A 146 -1.58 -28.10 5.64
N ALA A 147 -2.80 -28.11 5.11
CA ALA A 147 -3.53 -26.92 4.73
C ALA A 147 -4.97 -27.06 5.23
N ILE A 148 -5.41 -26.12 6.05
CA ILE A 148 -6.69 -26.15 6.73
C ILE A 148 -7.51 -24.96 6.27
N GLY A 149 -8.67 -25.22 5.67
CA GLY A 149 -9.65 -24.19 5.35
C GLY A 149 -10.24 -23.60 6.64
N LEU A 150 -10.28 -22.27 6.71
CA LEU A 150 -10.84 -21.52 7.83
C LEU A 150 -12.24 -20.97 7.54
N SER A 151 -12.60 -20.86 6.25
CA SER A 151 -13.90 -20.39 5.79
C SER A 151 -14.72 -21.51 5.19
N GLU A 152 -16.04 -21.42 5.34
CA GLU A 152 -17.00 -22.22 4.57
C GLU A 152 -17.22 -21.60 3.18
N ASP A 153 -17.47 -22.46 2.19
CA ASP A 153 -17.84 -22.04 0.84
C ASP A 153 -19.26 -21.44 0.87
N ILE A 154 -19.37 -20.16 0.49
CA ILE A 154 -20.64 -19.42 0.45
C ILE A 154 -20.99 -19.15 -1.00
N TRP A 155 -22.23 -19.48 -1.40
CA TRP A 155 -22.76 -19.14 -2.72
C TRP A 155 -23.86 -18.07 -2.60
N PRO A 156 -23.78 -16.95 -3.33
CA PRO A 156 -22.76 -16.59 -4.31
C PRO A 156 -21.47 -16.00 -3.68
N ASP A 157 -20.30 -16.36 -4.24
CA ASP A 157 -19.00 -15.80 -3.83
C ASP A 157 -18.67 -14.53 -4.63
N LEU A 158 -18.89 -13.38 -4.01
CA LEU A 158 -18.61 -12.07 -4.62
C LEU A 158 -17.13 -11.87 -4.97
N TRP A 159 -16.22 -12.50 -4.23
CA TRP A 159 -14.79 -12.39 -4.48
C TRP A 159 -14.40 -13.12 -5.77
N GLN A 160 -14.94 -14.33 -5.98
CA GLN A 160 -14.73 -15.09 -7.22
C GLN A 160 -15.39 -14.41 -8.42
N LEU A 161 -16.59 -13.85 -8.25
CA LEU A 161 -17.29 -13.10 -9.30
C LEU A 161 -16.45 -11.92 -9.78
N ASP A 162 -15.81 -11.18 -8.88
CA ASP A 162 -14.94 -10.07 -9.26
C ASP A 162 -13.66 -10.53 -9.95
N GLN A 163 -12.99 -11.57 -9.46
CA GLN A 163 -11.84 -12.19 -10.13
C GLN A 163 -12.17 -12.65 -11.57
N GLN A 164 -13.39 -13.13 -11.80
CA GLN A 164 -13.81 -13.61 -13.12
C GLN A 164 -14.29 -12.50 -14.06
N TYR A 165 -15.05 -11.52 -13.56
CA TYR A 165 -15.74 -10.54 -14.38
C TYR A 165 -15.20 -9.10 -14.26
N ASN A 166 -14.27 -8.85 -13.34
CA ASN A 166 -13.64 -7.55 -13.05
C ASN A 166 -14.70 -6.43 -12.87
N LEU A 167 -15.45 -6.50 -11.78
CA LEU A 167 -16.58 -5.62 -11.55
C LEU A 167 -16.09 -4.19 -11.29
N PRO A 168 -16.70 -3.15 -11.88
CA PRO A 168 -16.20 -1.77 -11.77
C PRO A 168 -16.47 -1.10 -10.41
N PHE A 169 -17.14 -1.81 -9.50
CA PHE A 169 -17.57 -1.31 -8.19
C PHE A 169 -17.05 -2.15 -7.02
N LEU A 170 -16.39 -3.26 -7.32
CA LEU A 170 -15.83 -4.18 -6.34
C LEU A 170 -14.36 -4.38 -6.68
N GLU A 171 -13.55 -4.65 -5.68
CA GLU A 171 -12.17 -5.05 -5.87
C GLU A 171 -11.89 -6.21 -4.91
N ALA A 172 -11.69 -7.38 -5.49
CA ALA A 172 -11.26 -8.59 -4.81
C ALA A 172 -9.73 -8.63 -4.74
N VAL A 173 -9.21 -8.69 -3.52
CA VAL A 173 -7.76 -8.72 -3.28
C VAL A 173 -7.38 -9.94 -2.45
N ASP A 174 -6.33 -10.63 -2.90
CA ASP A 174 -5.66 -11.68 -2.15
C ASP A 174 -4.79 -11.07 -1.05
N GLY A 175 -5.19 -11.29 0.19
CA GLY A 175 -4.44 -10.93 1.38
C GLY A 175 -3.62 -12.12 1.86
N SER A 176 -2.48 -12.40 1.22
CA SER A 176 -1.51 -13.37 1.76
C SER A 176 -0.48 -12.65 2.63
N MET A 177 -0.06 -13.30 3.72
CA MET A 177 1.05 -12.80 4.53
C MET A 177 2.37 -13.51 4.16
N THR A 178 3.49 -12.94 4.62
CA THR A 178 4.79 -13.62 4.54
C THR A 178 4.83 -14.84 5.47
N PHE A 179 5.52 -15.90 5.06
CA PHE A 179 5.75 -17.08 5.88
C PHE A 179 6.44 -16.70 7.20
N MET A 180 5.88 -17.20 8.31
CA MET A 180 6.43 -16.98 9.64
C MET A 180 7.02 -18.28 10.18
N PRO A 181 8.17 -18.23 10.85
CA PRO A 181 8.78 -19.42 11.46
C PRO A 181 7.90 -19.96 12.59
N MET A 182 7.78 -21.28 12.68
CA MET A 182 7.17 -21.97 13.80
C MET A 182 8.20 -22.11 14.92
N ARG A 183 7.85 -21.64 16.12
CA ARG A 183 8.69 -21.80 17.30
C ARG A 183 7.85 -22.10 18.52
N ASP A 184 8.46 -22.82 19.46
CA ASP A 184 7.76 -23.23 20.65
C ASP A 184 7.37 -22.00 21.49
N GLU A 185 6.13 -22.03 21.98
CA GLU A 185 5.48 -20.95 22.71
C GLU A 185 5.51 -19.59 21.98
N ALA A 186 5.65 -19.54 20.65
CA ALA A 186 5.65 -18.27 19.91
C ALA A 186 4.22 -17.75 19.70
N VAL A 187 4.03 -16.43 19.91
CA VAL A 187 2.73 -15.76 19.75
C VAL A 187 2.85 -14.62 18.75
N PHE A 188 1.98 -14.65 17.74
CA PHE A 188 1.90 -13.68 16.66
C PHE A 188 0.50 -13.07 16.57
N GLU A 189 0.43 -11.76 16.43
CA GLU A 189 -0.79 -11.05 16.06
C GLU A 189 -0.85 -10.89 14.55
N VAL A 190 -1.91 -11.42 13.93
CA VAL A 190 -2.22 -11.20 12.51
C VAL A 190 -3.04 -9.92 12.40
N LYS A 191 -2.49 -8.92 11.72
CA LYS A 191 -3.13 -7.63 11.51
C LYS A 191 -3.45 -7.38 10.05
N LEU A 192 -4.58 -6.75 9.80
CA LEU A 192 -4.98 -6.29 8.47
C LEU A 192 -4.39 -4.91 8.20
N SER A 193 -3.67 -4.79 7.08
CA SER A 193 -3.15 -3.55 6.53
C SER A 193 -3.83 -3.24 5.20
N ALA A 194 -3.65 -2.02 4.68
CA ALA A 194 -4.20 -1.66 3.36
C ALA A 194 -3.67 -2.53 2.21
N SER A 195 -2.47 -3.11 2.36
CA SER A 195 -1.83 -3.96 1.34
C SER A 195 -2.07 -5.46 1.54
N GLY A 196 -2.70 -5.88 2.64
CA GLY A 196 -2.88 -7.31 2.96
C GLY A 196 -2.66 -7.62 4.43
N LEU A 197 -2.25 -8.85 4.73
CA LEU A 197 -2.04 -9.33 6.10
C LEU A 197 -0.58 -9.21 6.54
N VAL A 198 -0.37 -8.87 7.81
CA VAL A 198 0.95 -8.79 8.44
C VAL A 198 0.92 -9.51 9.78
N ALA A 199 1.89 -10.40 10.01
CA ALA A 199 2.11 -11.01 11.32
C ALA A 199 3.10 -10.17 12.15
N VAL A 200 2.70 -9.84 13.37
CA VAL A 200 3.50 -9.07 14.32
C VAL A 200 3.87 -9.97 15.50
N PRO A 201 5.16 -10.20 15.78
CA PRO A 201 5.58 -11.00 16.92
C PRO A 201 5.26 -10.28 18.24
N VAL A 202 4.60 -10.96 19.18
CA VAL A 202 4.13 -10.36 20.44
C VAL A 202 5.06 -10.67 21.61
N ASN A 203 5.63 -11.89 21.63
CA ASN A 203 6.50 -12.34 22.71
C ASN A 203 7.96 -12.54 22.26
N ASP A 204 8.85 -12.77 23.23
CA ASP A 204 10.28 -13.00 22.96
C ASP A 204 10.52 -14.23 22.08
N GLN A 205 9.69 -15.27 22.23
CA GLN A 205 9.76 -16.46 21.39
C GLN A 205 9.32 -16.20 19.93
N ALA A 206 8.40 -15.28 19.68
CA ALA A 206 8.10 -14.86 18.32
C ALA A 206 9.21 -13.94 17.77
N ARG A 207 9.69 -12.97 18.58
CA ARG A 207 10.71 -12.00 18.16
C ARG A 207 12.03 -12.65 17.76
N ALA A 208 12.56 -13.54 18.59
CA ALA A 208 13.82 -14.20 18.24
C ALA A 208 13.64 -15.18 17.05
N ALA A 209 12.44 -15.74 16.81
CA ALA A 209 12.20 -16.60 15.64
C ALA A 209 12.39 -15.81 14.34
N VAL A 210 11.80 -14.61 14.30
CA VAL A 210 11.92 -13.69 13.17
C VAL A 210 13.35 -13.14 13.02
N GLN A 211 14.05 -12.85 14.12
CA GLN A 211 15.43 -12.36 14.06
C GLN A 211 16.42 -13.39 13.54
N PHE A 212 16.33 -14.65 14.00
CA PHE A 212 17.17 -15.74 13.50
C PHE A 212 16.92 -16.05 12.02
N TRP A 213 15.73 -15.75 11.52
CA TRP A 213 15.36 -15.97 10.12
C TRP A 213 15.95 -14.92 9.16
N ASN A 214 16.17 -13.69 9.62
CA ASN A 214 16.69 -12.60 8.80
C ASN A 214 18.23 -12.53 8.75
N GLN A 215 18.93 -13.49 9.38
CA GLN A 215 20.40 -13.62 9.37
C GLN A 215 20.82 -14.71 8.40
#